data_AF-A0A371DHN9-F1
#
_entry.id   AF-A0A371DHN9-F1
#
_cell.length_a   1.000
_cell.length_b   1.000
_cell.length_c   1.000
_cell.angle_alpha   90.00
_cell.angle_beta   90.00
_cell.angle_gamma   90.00
#
_symmetry.space_group_name_H-M   'P 1'
#
loop_
_entity.id
_entity.type
_entity.pdbx_description
1 polymer ?
#
loop_
_entity_poly.entity_id
_entity_poly.type
_entity_poly.pdbx_seq_one_letter_code
_entity_poly.pdbx_strand_id
1 'polypeptide(L)'
;MPSDAPAPRDTGSAPQSRSPSPNGNDTLTLRALVSTKDAGVIIGKAGKNVAELREQTGVKAGVSKVIPGVHERVLTVTGSVEGVAKAYSLIVSQLVSANPSSPVTSNSSSPTTAIRLLISHNLMGSVIGRNGLKIKAIQDSSGARMVASKDMLPQSTERIVEVQGSSESIGQAIEEIGRCLLEDWERGVGTVLFHPGVGDERSGRRPHPTGRRSNGEGRGRTSPSPHSPSSPQPTNLRTQNISIPSDMVGCIIGRNGTKITEIRRLSGSKISIAKEPHDETGERMFTIVGTPEANEKALFLLYNQLESEKTRRVGRDQQQQEEMQD
;
A
#
# COMPACT_ATOMS: atom_id res chain seq x y z
N MET A 1 -22.01 53.55 60.09
CA MET A 1 -21.92 52.11 60.43
C MET A 1 -23.18 51.42 59.93
N PRO A 2 -23.11 50.21 59.35
CA PRO A 2 -22.16 49.67 58.37
C PRO A 2 -22.83 49.57 56.98
N SER A 3 -22.00 49.63 55.92
CA SER A 3 -22.42 49.45 54.53
C SER A 3 -22.13 48.02 54.08
N ASP A 4 -23.08 47.45 53.34
CA ASP A 4 -23.12 46.10 52.78
C ASP A 4 -21.85 45.71 52.01
N ALA A 5 -21.39 44.48 52.27
CA ALA A 5 -20.35 43.80 51.51
C ALA A 5 -20.98 42.91 50.43
N PRO A 6 -20.54 42.96 49.16
CA PRO A 6 -21.03 42.04 48.13
C PRO A 6 -20.21 40.74 48.06
N ALA A 7 -20.92 39.63 47.88
CA ALA A 7 -20.44 38.27 47.69
C ALA A 7 -19.83 38.02 46.27
N PRO A 8 -19.06 36.93 46.06
CA PRO A 8 -18.16 36.80 44.92
C PRO A 8 -18.82 36.27 43.63
N ARG A 9 -18.06 36.48 42.54
CA ARG A 9 -18.39 36.31 41.13
C ARG A 9 -18.63 34.85 40.73
N ASP A 10 -19.72 34.64 40.01
CA ASP A 10 -20.07 33.38 39.34
C ASP A 10 -19.24 33.24 38.04
N THR A 11 -18.37 32.23 38.00
CA THR A 11 -17.48 31.95 36.86
C THR A 11 -18.15 31.00 35.87
N GLY A 12 -18.40 31.52 34.66
CA GLY A 12 -18.68 30.87 33.38
C GLY A 12 -18.76 29.34 33.29
N SER A 13 -19.99 28.86 33.08
CA SER A 13 -20.28 27.53 32.54
C SER A 13 -20.06 27.53 31.02
N ALA A 14 -18.94 26.98 30.55
CA ALA A 14 -18.73 26.67 29.13
C ALA A 14 -19.53 25.41 28.74
N PRO A 15 -20.26 25.41 27.61
CA PRO A 15 -21.00 24.22 27.16
C PRO A 15 -20.02 23.16 26.66
N GLN A 16 -20.08 21.96 27.24
CA GLN A 16 -19.37 20.78 26.76
C GLN A 16 -19.92 20.37 25.38
N SER A 17 -19.24 20.78 24.31
CA SER A 17 -19.36 20.18 22.99
C SER A 17 -18.69 18.80 22.99
N ARG A 18 -19.41 17.77 23.43
CA ARG A 18 -19.00 16.37 23.21
C ARG A 18 -19.37 15.95 21.80
N SER A 19 -18.57 16.36 20.83
CA SER A 19 -18.38 15.58 19.60
C SER A 19 -17.28 14.57 19.88
N PRO A 20 -17.51 13.25 19.81
CA PRO A 20 -16.42 12.30 19.83
C PRO A 20 -15.71 12.40 18.47
N SER A 21 -14.71 13.27 18.39
CA SER A 21 -13.70 13.18 17.34
C SER A 21 -12.96 11.86 17.54
N PRO A 22 -13.02 10.90 16.60
CA PRO A 22 -12.23 9.69 16.74
C PRO A 22 -10.76 10.09 16.68
N ASN A 23 -10.00 9.71 17.70
CA ASN A 23 -8.55 9.84 17.69
C ASN A 23 -8.02 9.18 16.41
N GLY A 24 -7.22 9.89 15.63
CA GLY A 24 -6.76 9.46 14.30
C GLY A 24 -5.82 8.25 14.25
N ASN A 25 -5.70 7.46 15.34
CA ASN A 25 -4.70 6.40 15.47
C ASN A 25 -5.24 4.96 15.40
N ASP A 26 -6.55 4.72 15.28
CA ASP A 26 -7.11 3.34 15.28
C ASP A 26 -7.73 2.91 13.93
N THR A 27 -7.31 3.52 12.82
CA THR A 27 -7.79 3.15 11.49
C THR A 27 -6.86 2.16 10.80
N LEU A 28 -7.34 0.93 10.65
CA LEU A 28 -6.66 -0.15 9.94
C LEU A 28 -7.11 -0.17 8.47
N THR A 29 -6.14 -0.24 7.55
CA THR A 29 -6.41 -0.56 6.14
C THR A 29 -5.86 -1.95 5.81
N LEU A 30 -6.74 -2.89 5.50
CA LEU A 30 -6.38 -4.21 5.03
C LEU A 30 -6.72 -4.39 3.56
N ARG A 31 -5.78 -5.00 2.83
CA ARG A 31 -5.94 -5.31 1.41
C ARG A 31 -5.93 -6.83 1.24
N ALA A 32 -6.75 -7.33 0.33
CA ALA A 32 -6.83 -8.73 0.00
C ALA A 32 -6.88 -8.92 -1.51
N LEU A 33 -6.28 -10.00 -1.97
CA LEU A 33 -6.32 -10.41 -3.35
C LEU A 33 -7.48 -11.40 -3.54
N VAL A 34 -8.37 -11.05 -4.46
CA VAL A 34 -9.61 -11.80 -4.74
C VAL A 34 -9.70 -12.08 -6.23
N SER A 35 -10.36 -13.18 -6.63
CA SER A 35 -10.58 -13.43 -8.06
C SER A 35 -11.60 -12.45 -8.63
N THR A 36 -11.60 -12.26 -9.96
CA THR A 36 -12.63 -11.45 -10.63
C THR A 36 -14.05 -11.98 -10.38
N LYS A 37 -14.20 -13.31 -10.17
CA LYS A 37 -15.47 -13.94 -9.82
C LYS A 37 -15.90 -13.57 -8.40
N ASP A 38 -15.01 -13.73 -7.42
CA ASP A 38 -15.27 -13.42 -6.01
C ASP A 38 -15.56 -11.92 -5.82
N ALA A 39 -14.80 -11.07 -6.51
CA ALA A 39 -15.05 -9.63 -6.56
C ALA A 39 -16.47 -9.30 -7.07
N GLY A 40 -16.98 -10.06 -8.04
CA GLY A 40 -18.36 -9.92 -8.52
C GLY A 40 -19.40 -10.21 -7.44
N VAL A 41 -19.17 -11.26 -6.64
CA VAL A 41 -20.01 -11.61 -5.49
C VAL A 41 -19.94 -10.53 -4.41
N ILE A 42 -18.74 -10.08 -4.04
CA ILE A 42 -18.51 -9.04 -3.02
C ILE A 42 -19.21 -7.72 -3.40
N ILE A 43 -19.13 -7.30 -4.66
CA ILE A 43 -19.81 -6.09 -5.14
C ILE A 43 -21.32 -6.30 -5.15
N GLY A 44 -21.78 -7.47 -5.63
CA GLY A 44 -23.19 -7.79 -5.80
C GLY A 44 -23.86 -7.05 -6.95
N LYS A 45 -25.10 -7.44 -7.27
CA LYS A 45 -25.91 -6.79 -8.31
C LYS A 45 -26.12 -5.32 -7.97
N ALA A 46 -25.81 -4.42 -8.91
CA ALA A 46 -25.88 -2.96 -8.74
C ALA A 46 -25.10 -2.41 -7.53
N GLY A 47 -24.08 -3.13 -7.02
CA GLY A 47 -23.33 -2.70 -5.85
C GLY A 47 -24.07 -2.87 -4.52
N LYS A 48 -25.22 -3.55 -4.49
CA LYS A 48 -26.04 -3.74 -3.29
C LYS A 48 -25.26 -4.37 -2.15
N ASN A 49 -24.49 -5.41 -2.46
CA ASN A 49 -23.83 -6.22 -1.45
C ASN A 49 -22.68 -5.46 -0.76
N VAL A 50 -21.87 -4.72 -1.54
CA VAL A 50 -20.83 -3.86 -0.96
C VAL A 50 -21.41 -2.63 -0.24
N ALA A 51 -22.58 -2.13 -0.65
CA ALA A 51 -23.27 -1.06 0.06
C ALA A 51 -23.75 -1.52 1.45
N GLU A 52 -24.43 -2.67 1.50
CA GLU A 52 -24.87 -3.31 2.74
C GLU A 52 -23.69 -3.68 3.66
N LEU A 53 -22.59 -4.18 3.09
CA LEU A 53 -21.36 -4.44 3.82
C LEU A 53 -20.86 -3.19 4.53
N ARG A 54 -20.80 -2.04 3.84
CA ARG A 54 -20.33 -0.76 4.41
C ARG A 54 -21.28 -0.25 5.49
N GLU A 55 -22.59 -0.40 5.29
CA GLU A 55 -23.61 0.01 6.26
C GLU A 55 -23.53 -0.80 7.56
N GLN A 56 -23.42 -2.13 7.47
CA GLN A 56 -23.42 -3.02 8.65
C GLN A 56 -22.11 -2.97 9.47
N THR A 57 -21.02 -2.53 8.86
CA THR A 57 -19.67 -2.59 9.45
C THR A 57 -19.05 -1.23 9.72
N GLY A 58 -19.58 -0.17 9.11
CA GLY A 58 -19.03 1.19 9.20
C GLY A 58 -17.67 1.37 8.50
N VAL A 59 -17.24 0.40 7.69
CA VAL A 59 -15.94 0.46 6.98
C VAL A 59 -16.05 1.13 5.62
N LYS A 60 -14.93 1.68 5.14
CA LYS A 60 -14.72 2.05 3.74
C LYS A 60 -14.14 0.86 2.99
N ALA A 61 -15.00 0.08 2.34
CA ALA A 61 -14.59 -1.05 1.49
C ALA A 61 -14.64 -0.69 -0.01
N GLY A 62 -13.73 -1.20 -0.82
CA GLY A 62 -13.74 -1.01 -2.28
C GLY A 62 -12.93 -2.06 -3.03
N VAL A 63 -13.28 -2.32 -4.29
CA VAL A 63 -12.57 -3.29 -5.15
C VAL A 63 -11.96 -2.57 -6.34
N SER A 64 -10.72 -2.93 -6.70
CA SER A 64 -10.00 -2.36 -7.85
C SER A 64 -10.76 -2.51 -9.17
N LYS A 65 -10.53 -1.60 -10.12
CA LYS A 65 -11.10 -1.69 -11.48
C LYS A 65 -10.74 -3.03 -12.14
N VAL A 66 -11.63 -3.52 -13.01
CA VAL A 66 -11.37 -4.75 -13.79
C VAL A 66 -10.34 -4.41 -14.87
N ILE A 67 -9.31 -5.24 -15.00
CA ILE A 67 -8.27 -5.10 -16.03
C ILE A 67 -8.42 -6.29 -17.00
N PRO A 68 -8.57 -6.04 -18.32
CA PRO A 68 -8.68 -7.11 -19.31
C PRO A 68 -7.49 -8.08 -19.24
N GLY A 69 -7.76 -9.38 -19.26
CA GLY A 69 -6.73 -10.43 -19.20
C GLY A 69 -6.21 -10.74 -17.79
N VAL A 70 -6.58 -9.96 -16.77
CA VAL A 70 -6.16 -10.17 -15.37
C VAL A 70 -7.32 -10.73 -14.56
N HIS A 71 -7.09 -11.87 -13.92
CA HIS A 71 -8.13 -12.62 -13.18
C HIS A 71 -8.15 -12.32 -11.68
N GLU A 72 -7.22 -11.50 -11.20
CA GLU A 72 -7.08 -11.10 -9.81
C GLU A 72 -7.39 -9.61 -9.64
N ARG A 73 -8.08 -9.26 -8.57
CA ARG A 73 -8.45 -7.89 -8.18
C ARG A 73 -8.07 -7.67 -6.73
N VAL A 74 -7.91 -6.40 -6.35
CA VAL A 74 -7.60 -6.03 -4.96
C VAL A 74 -8.86 -5.50 -4.29
N LEU A 75 -9.24 -6.15 -3.21
CA LEU A 75 -10.18 -5.63 -2.22
C LEU A 75 -9.39 -4.79 -1.21
N THR A 76 -9.87 -3.58 -0.92
CA THR A 76 -9.34 -2.70 0.12
C THR A 76 -10.45 -2.42 1.13
N VAL A 77 -10.19 -2.64 2.41
CA VAL A 77 -11.13 -2.38 3.52
C VAL A 77 -10.42 -1.52 4.57
N THR A 78 -10.99 -0.35 4.85
CA THR A 78 -10.44 0.61 5.83
C THR A 78 -11.47 0.93 6.90
N GLY A 79 -11.10 0.82 8.17
CA GLY A 79 -12.00 1.10 9.30
C GLY A 79 -11.35 0.77 10.64
N SER A 80 -12.15 0.60 11.70
CA SER A 80 -11.64 0.04 12.97
C SER A 80 -11.27 -1.44 12.80
N VAL A 81 -10.45 -1.98 13.69
CA VAL A 81 -10.04 -3.39 13.65
C VAL A 81 -11.26 -4.32 13.69
N GLU A 82 -12.23 -4.02 14.54
CA GLU A 82 -13.48 -4.77 14.70
C GLU A 82 -14.36 -4.65 13.45
N GLY A 83 -14.49 -3.45 12.89
CA GLY A 83 -15.25 -3.21 11.66
C GLY A 83 -14.64 -3.97 10.48
N VAL A 84 -13.32 -3.95 10.34
CA VAL A 84 -12.59 -4.68 9.29
C VAL A 84 -12.76 -6.19 9.48
N ALA A 85 -12.59 -6.72 10.69
CA ALA A 85 -12.81 -8.13 10.98
C ALA A 85 -14.23 -8.58 10.62
N LYS A 86 -15.25 -7.82 11.07
CA LYS A 86 -16.66 -8.07 10.74
C LYS A 86 -16.92 -8.03 9.23
N ALA A 87 -16.30 -7.09 8.51
CA ALA A 87 -16.42 -7.01 7.07
C ALA A 87 -15.88 -8.26 6.36
N TYR A 88 -14.71 -8.76 6.78
CA TYR A 88 -14.18 -9.99 6.20
C TYR A 88 -15.01 -11.23 6.54
N SER A 89 -15.60 -11.33 7.74
CA SER A 89 -16.55 -12.41 8.06
C SER A 89 -17.77 -12.41 7.15
N LEU A 90 -18.36 -11.23 6.89
CA LEU A 90 -19.50 -11.09 5.97
C LEU A 90 -19.10 -11.45 4.53
N ILE A 91 -17.95 -10.98 4.07
CA ILE A 91 -17.42 -11.31 2.74
C ILE A 91 -17.25 -12.82 2.59
N VAL A 92 -16.62 -13.49 3.55
CA VAL A 92 -16.43 -14.95 3.52
C VAL A 92 -17.76 -15.68 3.49
N SER A 93 -18.74 -15.27 4.32
CA SER A 93 -20.07 -15.85 4.33
C SER A 93 -20.77 -15.75 2.97
N GLN A 94 -20.64 -14.61 2.29
CA GLN A 94 -21.18 -14.38 0.95
C GLN A 94 -20.48 -15.22 -0.12
N LEU A 95 -19.14 -15.34 -0.05
CA LEU A 95 -18.36 -16.16 -0.98
C LEU A 95 -18.70 -17.64 -0.85
N VAL A 96 -18.82 -18.14 0.38
CA VAL A 96 -19.26 -19.52 0.67
C VAL A 96 -20.68 -19.77 0.15
N SER A 97 -21.60 -18.84 0.41
CA SER A 97 -22.99 -18.95 -0.05
C SER A 97 -23.12 -18.96 -1.57
N ALA A 98 -22.24 -18.23 -2.28
CA ALA A 98 -22.22 -18.19 -3.73
C ALA A 98 -21.57 -19.43 -4.38
N ASN A 99 -20.62 -20.09 -3.69
CA ASN A 99 -19.86 -21.23 -4.19
C ASN A 99 -19.92 -22.44 -3.23
N PRO A 100 -21.06 -23.15 -3.12
CA PRO A 100 -21.19 -24.32 -2.24
C PRO A 100 -20.37 -25.55 -2.66
N SER A 101 -19.63 -25.50 -3.78
CA SER A 101 -19.06 -26.67 -4.48
C SER A 101 -17.54 -26.74 -4.54
N SER A 102 -16.81 -26.05 -3.65
CA SER A 102 -15.36 -26.30 -3.50
C SER A 102 -15.14 -27.74 -3.00
N PRO A 103 -14.17 -28.52 -3.54
CA PRO A 103 -14.03 -29.93 -3.19
C PRO A 103 -13.72 -30.07 -1.70
N VAL A 104 -14.72 -30.58 -0.96
CA VAL A 104 -14.59 -31.09 0.40
C VAL A 104 -13.50 -32.17 0.38
N THR A 105 -12.29 -31.80 0.78
CA THR A 105 -11.33 -32.77 1.28
C THR A 105 -11.78 -33.15 2.69
N SER A 106 -11.88 -34.46 2.89
CA SER A 106 -12.58 -35.14 3.98
C SER A 106 -12.18 -34.66 5.39
N ASN A 107 -13.19 -34.62 6.28
CA ASN A 107 -13.14 -34.69 7.76
C ASN A 107 -13.32 -33.43 8.65
N SER A 108 -14.06 -32.39 8.24
CA SER A 108 -14.69 -31.49 9.24
C SER A 108 -15.90 -30.73 8.71
N SER A 109 -16.86 -30.50 9.60
CA SER A 109 -18.29 -30.23 9.36
C SER A 109 -18.66 -28.76 9.13
N SER A 110 -17.89 -27.98 8.36
CA SER A 110 -18.27 -26.61 8.01
C SER A 110 -17.63 -26.16 6.68
N PRO A 111 -18.34 -25.36 5.86
CA PRO A 111 -17.79 -24.86 4.60
C PRO A 111 -16.65 -23.87 4.89
N THR A 112 -15.43 -24.21 4.45
CA THR A 112 -14.25 -23.36 4.62
C THR A 112 -13.91 -22.60 3.34
N THR A 113 -13.48 -21.36 3.48
CA THR A 113 -12.95 -20.51 2.39
C THR A 113 -11.53 -20.06 2.74
N ALA A 114 -10.77 -19.59 1.76
CA ALA A 114 -9.47 -18.96 1.97
C ALA A 114 -9.49 -17.49 1.49
N ILE A 115 -8.86 -16.60 2.27
CA ILE A 115 -8.62 -15.20 1.92
C ILE A 115 -7.11 -14.96 1.84
N ARG A 116 -6.67 -14.28 0.78
CA ARG A 116 -5.26 -13.96 0.53
C ARG A 116 -5.00 -12.50 0.89
N LEU A 117 -4.59 -12.25 2.14
CA LEU A 117 -4.26 -10.91 2.62
C LEU A 117 -2.95 -10.41 2.03
N LEU A 118 -2.89 -9.14 1.64
CA LEU A 118 -1.70 -8.43 1.21
C LEU A 118 -1.14 -7.67 2.41
N ILE A 119 0.04 -8.10 2.88
CA ILE A 119 0.70 -7.50 4.04
C ILE A 119 2.08 -7.02 3.61
N SER A 120 2.46 -5.81 4.03
CA SER A 120 3.80 -5.29 3.79
C SER A 120 4.87 -6.23 4.33
N HIS A 121 5.94 -6.44 3.57
CA HIS A 121 7.11 -7.21 4.00
C HIS A 121 7.61 -6.78 5.38
N ASN A 122 7.61 -5.47 5.66
CA ASN A 122 8.10 -4.90 6.92
C ASN A 122 7.20 -5.22 8.12
N LEU A 123 5.90 -5.46 7.88
CA LEU A 123 4.91 -5.80 8.91
C LEU A 123 4.77 -7.32 9.11
N MET A 124 5.36 -8.14 8.24
CA MET A 124 5.31 -9.60 8.37
C MET A 124 5.92 -10.09 9.69
N GLY A 125 6.93 -9.39 10.21
CA GLY A 125 7.55 -9.74 11.49
C GLY A 125 6.56 -9.68 12.66
N SER A 126 5.66 -8.71 12.65
CA SER A 126 4.63 -8.48 13.68
C SER A 126 3.55 -9.56 13.65
N VAL A 127 3.20 -10.05 12.45
CA VAL A 127 2.21 -11.13 12.27
C VAL A 127 2.81 -12.52 12.53
N ILE A 128 4.04 -12.79 12.04
CA ILE A 128 4.70 -14.09 12.17
C ILE A 128 5.25 -14.30 13.59
N GLY A 129 5.88 -13.28 14.16
CA GLY A 129 6.58 -13.35 15.44
C GLY A 129 7.88 -14.16 15.39
N ARG A 130 8.64 -14.12 16.49
CA ARG A 130 9.89 -14.88 16.65
C ARG A 130 9.63 -16.38 16.45
N ASN A 131 10.37 -17.03 15.55
CA ASN A 131 10.22 -18.45 15.20
C ASN A 131 8.80 -18.88 14.77
N GLY A 132 7.97 -17.95 14.30
CA GLY A 132 6.59 -18.24 13.93
C GLY A 132 5.64 -18.44 15.12
N LEU A 133 6.04 -18.03 16.33
CA LEU A 133 5.23 -18.24 17.54
C LEU A 133 3.92 -17.43 17.52
N LYS A 134 3.93 -16.20 16.97
CA LYS A 134 2.74 -15.34 16.94
C LYS A 134 1.72 -15.86 15.93
N ILE A 135 2.13 -16.21 14.71
CA ILE A 135 1.21 -16.79 13.72
C ILE A 135 0.67 -18.15 14.15
N LYS A 136 1.41 -18.93 14.95
CA LYS A 136 0.88 -20.16 15.56
C LYS A 136 -0.17 -19.85 16.62
N ALA A 137 0.11 -18.90 17.51
CA ALA A 137 -0.86 -18.48 18.53
C ALA A 137 -2.16 -17.95 17.91
N ILE A 138 -2.08 -17.16 16.83
CA ILE A 138 -3.25 -16.67 16.09
C ILE A 138 -4.04 -17.83 15.47
N GLN A 139 -3.35 -18.85 14.93
CA GLN A 139 -4.01 -20.04 14.39
C GLN A 139 -4.71 -20.86 15.49
N ASP A 140 -4.07 -21.02 16.65
CA ASP A 140 -4.62 -21.78 17.78
C ASP A 140 -5.84 -21.07 18.40
N SER A 141 -5.82 -19.74 18.49
CA SER A 141 -6.92 -18.95 19.07
C SER A 141 -8.12 -18.81 18.14
N SER A 142 -7.89 -18.64 16.83
CA SER A 142 -8.94 -18.42 15.84
C SER A 142 -9.49 -19.71 15.22
N GLY A 143 -8.75 -20.82 15.33
CA GLY A 143 -9.04 -22.06 14.59
C GLY A 143 -8.85 -21.93 13.07
N ALA A 144 -8.35 -20.79 12.58
CA ALA A 144 -8.00 -20.62 11.17
C ALA A 144 -6.63 -21.24 10.88
N ARG A 145 -6.45 -21.74 9.67
CA ARG A 145 -5.14 -22.13 9.14
C ARG A 145 -4.51 -20.94 8.42
N MET A 146 -3.26 -20.63 8.74
CA MET A 146 -2.56 -19.47 8.17
C MET A 146 -1.24 -19.87 7.52
N VAL A 147 -1.01 -19.39 6.29
CA VAL A 147 0.22 -19.65 5.54
C VAL A 147 0.77 -18.33 4.97
N ALA A 148 1.95 -17.94 5.44
CA ALA A 148 2.66 -16.77 4.93
C ALA A 148 3.60 -17.16 3.78
N SER A 149 3.42 -16.53 2.61
CA SER A 149 4.33 -16.65 1.46
C SER A 149 5.73 -16.13 1.81
N LYS A 150 6.79 -16.78 1.30
CA LYS A 150 8.18 -16.36 1.53
C LYS A 150 8.58 -15.18 0.64
N ASP A 151 8.07 -15.15 -0.58
CA ASP A 151 8.45 -14.20 -1.62
C ASP A 151 7.53 -12.97 -1.64
N MET A 152 8.10 -11.83 -2.00
CA MET A 152 7.35 -10.60 -2.26
C MET A 152 6.67 -10.66 -3.61
N LEU A 153 5.52 -10.00 -3.74
CA LEU A 153 4.79 -9.93 -4.99
C LEU A 153 5.56 -9.10 -6.04
N PRO A 154 5.43 -9.43 -7.34
CA PRO A 154 6.10 -8.70 -8.41
C PRO A 154 5.77 -7.20 -8.35
N GLN A 155 6.81 -6.37 -8.50
CA GLN A 155 6.70 -4.90 -8.47
C GLN A 155 6.10 -4.31 -7.18
N SER A 156 5.99 -5.10 -6.12
CA SER A 156 5.42 -4.73 -4.83
C SER A 156 6.36 -5.10 -3.69
N THR A 157 6.16 -4.47 -2.53
CA THR A 157 6.77 -4.92 -1.28
C THR A 157 5.79 -5.63 -0.35
N GLU A 158 4.66 -6.08 -0.88
CA GLU A 158 3.69 -6.88 -0.14
C GLU A 158 3.95 -8.37 -0.34
N ARG A 159 3.59 -9.14 0.67
CA ARG A 159 3.59 -10.60 0.70
C ARG A 159 2.16 -11.07 0.96
N ILE A 160 1.87 -12.28 0.51
CA ILE A 160 0.57 -12.91 0.74
C ILE A 160 0.59 -13.65 2.07
N VAL A 161 -0.41 -13.42 2.90
CA VAL A 161 -0.80 -14.29 4.00
C VAL A 161 -2.16 -14.91 3.67
N GLU A 162 -2.17 -16.20 3.42
CA GLU A 162 -3.38 -16.97 3.17
C GLU A 162 -3.99 -17.39 4.52
N VAL A 163 -5.26 -17.05 4.72
CA VAL A 163 -6.04 -17.37 5.93
C VAL A 163 -7.24 -18.22 5.51
N GLN A 164 -7.30 -19.45 5.99
CA GLN A 164 -8.33 -20.43 5.64
C GLN A 164 -9.14 -20.85 6.87
N GLY A 165 -10.46 -20.90 6.76
CA GLY A 165 -11.35 -21.29 7.86
C GLY A 165 -12.83 -21.02 7.58
N SER A 166 -13.66 -21.08 8.63
CA SER A 166 -15.05 -20.59 8.58
C SER A 166 -15.10 -19.06 8.60
N SER A 167 -16.29 -18.49 8.42
CA SER A 167 -16.52 -17.04 8.55
C SER A 167 -16.19 -16.50 9.93
N GLU A 168 -16.44 -17.26 11.01
CA GLU A 168 -16.04 -16.85 12.36
C GLU A 168 -14.53 -16.93 12.54
N SER A 169 -13.91 -18.06 12.17
CA SER A 169 -12.46 -18.26 12.32
C SER A 169 -11.64 -17.22 11.56
N ILE A 170 -12.03 -16.89 10.32
CA ILE A 170 -11.36 -15.86 9.54
C ILE A 170 -11.55 -14.47 10.17
N GLY A 171 -12.75 -14.17 10.67
CA GLY A 171 -13.02 -12.91 11.37
C GLY A 171 -12.08 -12.72 12.57
N GLN A 172 -12.01 -13.72 13.43
CA GLN A 172 -11.16 -13.69 14.62
C GLN A 172 -9.66 -13.61 14.27
N ALA A 173 -9.21 -14.36 13.27
CA ALA A 173 -7.84 -14.29 12.78
C ALA A 173 -7.50 -12.88 12.26
N ILE A 174 -8.40 -12.26 11.49
CA ILE A 174 -8.21 -10.92 10.93
C ILE A 174 -8.20 -9.85 12.01
N GLU A 175 -9.01 -10.01 13.05
CA GLU A 175 -8.98 -9.11 14.21
C GLU A 175 -7.62 -9.14 14.90
N GLU A 176 -7.06 -10.33 15.16
CA GLU A 176 -5.73 -10.46 15.76
C GLU A 176 -4.60 -9.95 14.84
N ILE A 177 -4.65 -10.27 13.55
CA ILE A 177 -3.73 -9.71 12.56
C ILE A 177 -3.82 -8.19 12.57
N GLY A 178 -5.03 -7.65 12.56
CA GLY A 178 -5.30 -6.22 12.56
C GLY A 178 -4.66 -5.50 13.74
N ARG A 179 -4.77 -6.05 14.96
CA ARG A 179 -4.09 -5.52 16.14
C ARG A 179 -2.57 -5.54 15.98
N CYS A 180 -2.00 -6.65 15.50
CA CYS A 180 -0.55 -6.75 15.26
C CYS A 180 -0.04 -5.74 14.23
N LEU A 181 -0.81 -5.48 13.18
CA LEU A 181 -0.45 -4.52 12.13
C LEU A 181 -0.59 -3.09 12.61
N LEU A 182 -1.55 -2.80 13.48
CA LEU A 182 -1.77 -1.47 14.04
C LEU A 182 -0.70 -1.11 15.06
N GLU A 183 -0.25 -2.06 15.89
CA GLU A 183 0.83 -1.86 16.87
C GLU A 183 2.15 -1.43 16.20
N ASP A 184 2.46 -1.97 15.03
CA ASP A 184 3.71 -1.73 14.28
C ASP A 184 3.50 -0.92 12.98
N TRP A 185 2.39 -0.19 12.86
CA TRP A 185 1.95 0.43 11.58
C TRP A 185 3.02 1.32 10.92
N GLU A 186 3.87 1.97 11.72
CA GLU A 186 4.98 2.81 11.27
C GLU A 186 5.98 2.06 10.37
N ARG A 187 6.19 0.76 10.61
CA ARG A 187 7.05 -0.08 9.76
C ARG A 187 6.45 -0.30 8.38
N GLY A 188 5.13 -0.16 8.25
CA GLY A 188 4.39 -0.21 6.99
C GLY A 188 4.54 1.05 6.14
N VAL A 189 5.06 2.15 6.71
CA VAL A 189 5.29 3.39 5.95
C VAL A 189 6.26 3.14 4.80
N GLY A 190 5.85 3.53 3.60
CA GLY A 190 6.64 3.31 2.38
C GLY A 190 6.43 1.96 1.68
N THR A 191 5.40 1.21 2.06
CA THR A 191 5.02 -0.03 1.35
C THR A 191 4.64 0.26 -0.10
N VAL A 192 5.26 -0.44 -1.05
CA VAL A 192 4.86 -0.43 -2.45
C VAL A 192 3.71 -1.42 -2.64
N LEU A 193 2.51 -0.88 -2.78
CA LEU A 193 1.28 -1.65 -2.94
C LEU A 193 1.27 -2.45 -4.25
N PHE A 194 0.87 -3.72 -4.17
CA PHE A 194 0.65 -4.59 -5.31
C PHE A 194 -0.54 -4.11 -6.14
N HIS A 195 -0.35 -4.09 -7.45
CA HIS A 195 -1.39 -3.76 -8.42
C HIS A 195 -1.41 -4.87 -9.48
N PRO A 196 -2.47 -5.70 -9.52
CA PRO A 196 -2.57 -6.76 -10.51
C PRO A 196 -2.63 -6.11 -11.90
N GLY A 197 -1.78 -6.56 -12.84
CA GLY A 197 -1.77 -6.10 -14.23
C GLY A 197 -0.72 -5.05 -14.63
N VAL A 198 0.13 -4.56 -13.72
CA VAL A 198 1.20 -3.58 -14.08
C VAL A 198 2.50 -4.28 -14.54
N GLY A 199 2.55 -5.60 -14.44
CA GLY A 199 3.75 -6.38 -14.73
C GLY A 199 3.58 -7.38 -15.85
N ASP A 200 3.48 -6.93 -17.12
CA ASP A 200 4.09 -7.63 -18.27
C ASP A 200 4.05 -6.83 -19.60
N GLU A 201 4.48 -5.57 -19.61
CA GLU A 201 4.66 -4.83 -20.90
C GLU A 201 6.10 -4.40 -21.17
N ARG A 202 7.08 -4.83 -20.36
CA ARG A 202 8.51 -4.57 -20.63
C ARG A 202 9.39 -5.81 -20.75
N SER A 203 8.85 -7.02 -20.59
CA SER A 203 9.59 -8.29 -20.76
C SER A 203 9.52 -8.87 -22.18
N GLY A 204 8.71 -8.30 -23.08
CA GLY A 204 8.26 -8.98 -24.30
C GLY A 204 8.74 -8.45 -25.66
N ARG A 205 9.82 -7.66 -25.77
CA ARG A 205 10.42 -7.34 -27.10
C ARG A 205 11.94 -7.16 -27.04
N ARG A 206 12.68 -8.26 -27.04
CA ARG A 206 14.01 -8.29 -27.69
C ARG A 206 13.81 -8.93 -29.06
N PRO A 207 14.02 -8.22 -30.18
CA PRO A 207 14.12 -8.90 -31.46
C PRO A 207 15.39 -9.74 -31.44
N HIS A 208 15.24 -11.05 -31.60
CA HIS A 208 16.31 -11.94 -32.03
C HIS A 208 16.81 -11.48 -33.41
N PRO A 209 18.12 -11.25 -33.59
CA PRO A 209 18.75 -11.45 -34.87
C PRO A 209 19.23 -12.89 -34.94
N THR A 210 18.73 -13.54 -35.98
CA THR A 210 19.24 -14.72 -36.68
C THR A 210 20.74 -14.99 -36.51
N GLY A 211 21.05 -16.26 -36.30
CA GLY A 211 22.40 -16.75 -36.05
C GLY A 211 23.38 -16.55 -37.20
N ARG A 212 24.66 -16.51 -36.83
CA ARG A 212 25.78 -16.81 -37.71
C ARG A 212 26.82 -17.61 -36.94
N ARG A 213 27.07 -18.83 -37.44
CA ARG A 213 28.15 -19.73 -37.04
C ARG A 213 29.50 -19.08 -37.32
N SER A 214 30.47 -19.24 -36.41
CA SER A 214 31.88 -19.37 -36.78
C SER A 214 32.69 -20.01 -35.64
N ASN A 215 33.51 -20.98 -36.04
CA ASN A 215 34.59 -21.67 -35.31
C ASN A 215 35.55 -20.72 -34.57
N GLY A 216 36.19 -21.25 -33.53
CA GLY A 216 37.44 -20.72 -32.99
C GLY A 216 37.89 -21.37 -31.69
N GLU A 217 38.84 -22.30 -31.79
CA GLU A 217 39.66 -22.87 -30.70
C GLU A 217 40.29 -21.82 -29.77
N GLY A 218 40.56 -22.19 -28.50
CA GLY A 218 41.42 -21.35 -27.66
C GLY A 218 41.47 -21.67 -26.18
N ARG A 219 42.26 -22.70 -25.84
CA ARG A 219 43.07 -22.95 -24.63
C ARG A 219 42.92 -22.03 -23.40
N GLY A 220 42.95 -22.70 -22.25
CA GLY A 220 42.75 -22.15 -20.91
C GLY A 220 43.77 -21.13 -20.40
N ARG A 221 43.44 -20.56 -19.25
CA ARG A 221 44.41 -20.15 -18.23
C ARG A 221 43.75 -20.00 -16.87
N THR A 222 44.45 -20.54 -15.90
CA THR A 222 44.19 -20.59 -14.47
C THR A 222 44.51 -19.27 -13.76
N SER A 223 43.93 -19.13 -12.56
CA SER A 223 44.41 -18.36 -11.39
C SER A 223 43.85 -16.93 -11.22
N PRO A 224 43.86 -16.38 -10.00
CA PRO A 224 43.21 -16.90 -8.79
C PRO A 224 42.36 -15.80 -8.09
N SER A 225 41.47 -16.21 -7.20
CA SER A 225 40.70 -15.32 -6.31
C SER A 225 41.61 -14.44 -5.45
N PRO A 226 41.15 -13.22 -5.09
CA PRO A 226 41.33 -12.75 -3.74
C PRO A 226 40.02 -12.28 -3.12
N HIS A 227 39.73 -12.87 -1.96
CA HIS A 227 39.09 -12.29 -0.78
C HIS A 227 37.94 -11.28 -0.95
N SER A 228 36.76 -11.74 -0.53
CA SER A 228 35.79 -10.90 0.19
C SER A 228 36.46 -10.26 1.41
N PRO A 229 36.09 -9.01 1.74
CA PRO A 229 35.26 -8.90 2.93
C PRO A 229 34.19 -7.81 2.77
N SER A 230 32.96 -8.16 3.12
CA SER A 230 32.05 -7.36 3.95
C SER A 230 30.62 -7.78 3.65
N SER A 231 29.99 -8.33 4.68
CA SER A 231 28.54 -8.34 4.83
C SER A 231 27.95 -7.02 4.34
N PRO A 232 26.92 -7.01 3.46
CA PRO A 232 26.14 -5.80 3.33
C PRO A 232 25.49 -5.57 4.70
N GLN A 233 25.95 -4.52 5.38
CA GLN A 233 25.21 -3.90 6.47
C GLN A 233 23.73 -3.80 6.03
N PRO A 234 22.76 -3.85 6.94
CA PRO A 234 21.40 -3.49 6.59
C PRO A 234 21.45 -2.07 6.03
N THR A 235 21.38 -1.94 4.71
CA THR A 235 21.30 -0.64 4.05
C THR A 235 20.08 0.02 4.67
N ASN A 236 20.29 1.10 5.42
CA ASN A 236 19.22 1.81 6.13
C ASN A 236 18.36 2.54 5.09
N LEU A 237 17.59 1.77 4.33
CA LEU A 237 16.75 2.26 3.26
C LEU A 237 15.54 2.91 3.91
N ARG A 238 15.47 4.24 3.82
CA ARG A 238 14.36 5.04 4.29
C ARG A 238 13.41 5.27 3.13
N THR A 239 12.12 5.37 3.44
CA THR A 239 11.12 5.83 2.48
C THR A 239 10.65 7.23 2.89
N GLN A 240 10.54 8.12 1.91
CA GLN A 240 10.02 9.48 2.08
C GLN A 240 8.94 9.74 1.04
N ASN A 241 7.85 10.35 1.48
CA ASN A 241 6.72 10.69 0.64
C ASN A 241 6.61 12.21 0.55
N ILE A 242 6.43 12.74 -0.66
CA ILE A 242 6.16 14.16 -0.90
C ILE A 242 4.97 14.31 -1.83
N SER A 243 4.16 15.33 -1.59
CA SER A 243 3.07 15.72 -2.47
C SER A 243 3.51 16.86 -3.37
N ILE A 244 3.30 16.71 -4.68
CA ILE A 244 3.66 17.71 -5.69
C ILE A 244 2.40 18.02 -6.53
N PRO A 245 2.01 19.29 -6.70
CA PRO A 245 0.89 19.68 -7.56
C PRO A 245 0.98 19.07 -8.97
N SER A 246 -0.13 18.54 -9.51
CA SER A 246 -0.16 17.84 -10.81
C SER A 246 0.40 18.67 -11.96
N ASP A 247 0.20 19.98 -11.94
CA ASP A 247 0.70 20.91 -12.94
C ASP A 247 2.23 21.05 -12.91
N MET A 248 2.86 20.80 -11.76
CA MET A 248 4.32 20.82 -11.59
C MET A 248 4.97 19.46 -11.84
N VAL A 249 4.22 18.36 -11.84
CA VAL A 249 4.78 17.00 -12.08
C VAL A 249 5.41 16.86 -13.47
N GLY A 250 4.83 17.51 -14.48
CA GLY A 250 5.35 17.44 -15.85
C GLY A 250 6.80 17.91 -15.98
N CYS A 251 7.19 18.98 -15.26
CA CYS A 251 8.56 19.52 -15.32
C CYS A 251 9.58 18.63 -14.59
N ILE A 252 9.13 17.91 -13.56
CA ILE A 252 9.93 16.96 -12.78
C ILE A 252 10.20 15.68 -13.59
N ILE A 253 9.19 15.18 -14.30
CA ILE A 253 9.33 14.03 -15.19
C ILE A 253 10.23 14.38 -16.38
N GLY A 254 10.01 15.56 -16.99
CA GLY A 254 10.71 16.00 -18.18
C GLY A 254 10.25 15.27 -19.46
N ARG A 255 10.68 15.76 -20.62
CA ARG A 255 10.35 15.15 -21.92
C ARG A 255 10.83 13.69 -21.95
N ASN A 256 9.92 12.75 -22.25
CA ASN A 256 10.16 11.30 -22.24
C ASN A 256 10.70 10.73 -20.91
N GLY A 257 10.50 11.41 -19.78
CA GLY A 257 10.98 10.94 -18.48
C GLY A 257 12.48 11.10 -18.25
N THR A 258 13.16 11.90 -19.08
CA THR A 258 14.62 12.10 -19.02
C THR A 258 15.08 12.73 -17.69
N LYS A 259 14.42 13.79 -17.22
CA LYS A 259 14.76 14.47 -15.96
C LYS A 259 14.57 13.58 -14.74
N ILE A 260 13.42 12.92 -14.61
CA ILE A 260 13.22 12.01 -13.46
C ILE A 260 14.20 10.84 -13.47
N THR A 261 14.57 10.34 -14.66
CA THR A 261 15.57 9.28 -14.80
C THR A 261 16.94 9.77 -14.35
N GLU A 262 17.30 11.00 -14.67
CA GLU A 262 18.53 11.63 -14.19
C GLU A 262 18.51 11.85 -12.67
N ILE A 263 17.40 12.35 -12.10
CA ILE A 263 17.25 12.53 -10.66
C ILE A 263 17.41 11.18 -9.93
N ARG A 264 16.81 10.10 -10.44
CA ARG A 264 17.00 8.73 -9.91
C ARG A 264 18.47 8.29 -9.98
N ARG A 265 19.14 8.53 -11.12
CA ARG A 265 20.54 8.17 -11.34
C ARG A 265 21.49 8.94 -10.41
N LEU A 266 21.25 10.25 -10.22
CA LEU A 266 22.12 11.13 -9.43
C LEU A 266 21.91 10.96 -7.92
N SER A 267 20.67 10.73 -7.50
CA SER A 267 20.34 10.47 -6.09
C SER A 267 20.70 9.06 -5.65
N GLY A 268 20.61 8.08 -6.55
CA GLY A 268 20.71 6.66 -6.17
C GLY A 268 19.43 6.14 -5.49
N SER A 269 18.40 6.98 -5.34
CA SER A 269 17.11 6.59 -4.78
C SER A 269 16.15 6.10 -5.85
N LYS A 270 15.32 5.14 -5.47
CA LYS A 270 14.18 4.68 -6.25
C LYS A 270 13.00 5.62 -6.04
N ILE A 271 12.63 6.36 -7.08
CA ILE A 271 11.54 7.34 -7.04
C ILE A 271 10.33 6.79 -7.81
N SER A 272 9.19 6.62 -7.16
CA SER A 272 7.90 6.23 -7.76
C SER A 272 6.93 7.41 -7.78
N ILE A 273 6.08 7.49 -8.80
CA ILE A 273 5.12 8.59 -9.01
C ILE A 273 3.73 7.99 -9.18
N ALA A 274 2.76 8.45 -8.39
CA ALA A 274 1.37 8.02 -8.52
C ALA A 274 0.78 8.44 -9.89
N LYS A 275 0.04 7.52 -10.53
CA LYS A 275 -0.62 7.78 -11.82
C LYS A 275 -1.85 8.69 -11.68
N GLU A 276 -2.59 8.54 -10.58
CA GLU A 276 -3.77 9.33 -10.25
C GLU A 276 -3.42 10.34 -9.13
N PRO A 277 -4.03 11.54 -9.10
CA PRO A 277 -3.90 12.49 -7.99
C PRO A 277 -4.31 11.84 -6.65
N HIS A 278 -3.62 12.19 -5.57
CA HIS A 278 -3.85 11.63 -4.24
C HIS A 278 -5.12 12.18 -3.58
N ASP A 279 -5.46 13.44 -3.86
CA ASP A 279 -6.58 14.19 -3.26
C ASP A 279 -7.32 15.07 -4.28
N GLU A 280 -8.49 15.58 -3.91
CA GLU A 280 -9.30 16.51 -4.70
C GLU A 280 -8.58 17.85 -5.00
N THR A 281 -7.49 18.13 -4.29
CA THR A 281 -6.57 19.27 -4.54
C THR A 281 -5.69 19.10 -5.78
N GLY A 282 -5.67 17.90 -6.40
CA GLY A 282 -4.90 17.65 -7.62
C GLY A 282 -3.41 17.41 -7.38
N GLU A 283 -2.97 17.16 -6.15
CA GLU A 283 -1.58 16.81 -5.86
C GLU A 283 -1.27 15.34 -6.22
N ARG A 284 -0.04 15.07 -6.69
CA ARG A 284 0.45 13.71 -6.92
C ARG A 284 1.51 13.35 -5.90
N MET A 285 1.39 12.14 -5.39
CA MET A 285 2.36 11.61 -4.44
C MET A 285 3.58 11.04 -5.16
N PHE A 286 4.76 11.42 -4.65
CA PHE A 286 6.05 10.85 -5.00
C PHE A 286 6.56 10.05 -3.81
N THR A 287 7.09 8.87 -4.08
CA THR A 287 7.69 7.99 -3.06
C THR A 287 9.15 7.78 -3.40
N ILE A 288 10.03 8.21 -2.50
CA ILE A 288 11.49 8.14 -2.64
C ILE A 288 12.00 7.07 -1.66
N VAL A 289 12.69 6.05 -2.17
CA VAL A 289 13.23 4.93 -1.38
C VAL A 289 14.72 4.80 -1.64
N GLY A 290 15.54 4.91 -0.61
CA GLY A 290 17.01 4.96 -0.72
C GLY A 290 17.65 5.13 0.65
N THR A 291 18.97 5.23 0.72
CA THR A 291 19.66 5.59 1.97
C THR A 291 19.25 7.01 2.42
N PRO A 292 19.47 7.41 3.68
CA PRO A 292 19.11 8.76 4.14
C PRO A 292 19.76 9.83 3.26
N GLU A 293 21.03 9.64 2.90
CA GLU A 293 21.81 10.55 2.05
C GLU A 293 21.29 10.57 0.61
N ALA A 294 20.93 9.40 0.07
CA ALA A 294 20.36 9.27 -1.27
C ALA A 294 19.00 9.98 -1.36
N ASN A 295 18.17 9.81 -0.33
CA ASN A 295 16.84 10.44 -0.26
C ASN A 295 16.92 11.95 -0.08
N GLU A 296 17.81 12.44 0.78
CA GLU A 296 18.06 13.87 0.94
C GLU A 296 18.52 14.50 -0.39
N LYS A 297 19.42 13.81 -1.10
CA LYS A 297 19.86 14.22 -2.43
C LYS A 297 18.73 14.19 -3.46
N ALA A 298 17.85 13.18 -3.41
CA ALA A 298 16.67 13.10 -4.28
C ALA A 298 15.70 14.26 -4.00
N LEU A 299 15.41 14.55 -2.73
CA LEU A 299 14.57 15.66 -2.32
C LEU A 299 15.12 16.99 -2.82
N PHE A 300 16.41 17.25 -2.61
CA PHE A 300 17.07 18.47 -3.07
C PHE A 300 16.93 18.65 -4.59
N LEU A 301 17.18 17.59 -5.38
CA LEU A 301 17.06 17.64 -6.83
C LEU A 301 15.61 17.84 -7.30
N LEU A 302 14.64 17.25 -6.60
CA LEU A 302 13.21 17.43 -6.89
C LEU A 302 12.76 18.86 -6.58
N TYR A 303 13.08 19.39 -5.39
CA TYR A 303 12.72 20.75 -5.00
C TYR A 303 13.39 21.82 -5.87
N ASN A 304 14.68 21.66 -6.17
CA ASN A 304 15.39 22.59 -7.07
C ASN A 304 14.73 22.64 -8.46
N GLN A 305 14.29 21.48 -8.96
CA GLN A 305 13.58 21.41 -10.24
C GLN A 305 12.17 22.05 -10.19
N LEU A 306 11.48 21.95 -9.05
CA LEU A 306 10.20 22.62 -8.82
C LEU A 306 10.39 24.15 -8.75
N GLU A 307 11.38 24.61 -8.02
CA GLU A 307 11.67 26.04 -7.83
C GLU A 307 12.09 26.70 -9.15
N SER A 308 12.96 26.04 -9.92
CA SER A 308 13.35 26.50 -11.26
C SER A 308 12.14 26.64 -12.21
N GLU A 309 11.18 25.71 -12.16
CA GLU A 309 9.96 25.81 -12.97
C GLU A 309 9.02 26.91 -12.46
N LYS A 310 8.92 27.10 -11.15
CA LYS A 310 8.10 28.15 -10.53
C LYS A 310 8.57 29.54 -10.97
N THR A 311 9.87 29.81 -10.90
CA THR A 311 10.47 31.08 -11.35
C THR A 311 10.22 31.34 -12.84
N ARG A 312 10.28 30.29 -13.68
CA ARG A 312 10.02 30.40 -15.13
C ARG A 312 8.57 30.73 -15.46
N ARG A 313 7.61 30.28 -14.65
CA ARG A 313 6.18 30.59 -14.83
C ARG A 313 5.84 32.01 -14.39
N VAL A 314 6.33 32.43 -13.22
CA VAL A 314 6.16 33.79 -12.71
C VAL A 314 6.70 34.84 -13.71
N GLY A 315 7.83 34.56 -14.36
CA GLY A 315 8.38 35.46 -15.40
C GLY A 315 7.55 35.53 -16.70
N ARG A 316 6.80 34.47 -17.06
CA ARG A 316 5.90 34.51 -18.23
C ARG A 316 4.59 35.25 -17.93
N ASP A 317 4.08 35.12 -16.71
CA ASP A 317 2.85 35.78 -16.30
C ASP A 317 3.05 37.30 -16.15
N GLN A 318 4.25 37.75 -15.76
CA GLN A 318 4.62 39.18 -15.77
C GLN A 318 4.72 39.76 -17.19
N GLN A 319 5.36 39.06 -18.13
CA GLN A 319 5.45 39.52 -19.53
C GLN A 319 4.09 39.58 -20.24
N GLN A 320 3.18 38.66 -19.95
CA GLN A 320 1.83 38.66 -20.54
C GLN A 320 0.89 39.71 -19.95
N GLN A 321 1.14 40.18 -18.72
CA GLN A 321 0.37 41.30 -18.14
C GLN A 321 0.86 42.66 -18.63
N GLU A 322 2.16 42.81 -18.91
CA GLU A 322 2.72 44.02 -19.53
C GLU A 322 2.28 44.17 -20.99
N GLU A 323 2.24 43.10 -21.79
CA GLU A 323 1.75 43.14 -23.19
C GLU A 323 0.23 43.37 -23.34
N MET A 324 -0.55 43.28 -22.25
CA MET A 324 -2.00 43.53 -22.25
C MET A 324 -2.38 44.94 -21.75
N GLN A 325 -1.40 45.74 -21.30
CA GLN A 325 -1.60 47.11 -20.81
C GLN A 325 -1.10 48.20 -21.76
N ASP A 326 -0.42 47.83 -22.86
CA ASP A 326 -0.12 48.68 -24.03
C ASP A 326 -1.09 48.39 -25.19
#